data_AF-A0A402ATI9-F1
#
_entry.id   AF-A0A402ATI9-F1
#
_cell.length_a   1.000
_cell.length_b   1.000
_cell.length_c   1.000
_cell.angle_alpha   90.00
_cell.angle_beta   90.00
_cell.angle_gamma   90.00
#
_symmetry.space_group_name_H-M   'P 1'
#
loop_
_entity.id
_entity.type
_entity.pdbx_description
1 polymer ?
#
loop_
_entity_poly.entity_id
_entity_poly.type
_entity_poly.pdbx_seq_one_letter_code
_entity_poly.pdbx_strand_id
1 'polypeptide(L)'
;MIASLNFGEQLGIYDFCDEQYFSWIRSPRLLIRGERGEINNNEVRYLQDVQTPISFTLQRQNAGENGNLEGYYLKGILAGSEWIYQNPFKPARLTDDEIAIATCLEKMAVYIDEGVEFYGLAEASQDHYLSLIIQEALSAGPQTPMGL
;
A
#
# COMPACT_ATOMS: atom_id res chain seq x y z
N MET A 1 -6.58 -3.46 -16.65
CA MET A 1 -5.50 -2.85 -17.45
C MET A 1 -4.19 -3.25 -16.79
N ILE A 2 -3.21 -3.70 -17.58
CA ILE A 2 -1.89 -4.09 -17.07
C ILE A 2 -0.84 -3.22 -17.75
N ALA A 3 0.04 -2.60 -16.96
CA ALA A 3 1.19 -1.82 -17.43
C ALA A 3 2.47 -2.27 -16.72
N SER A 4 3.57 -2.32 -17.46
CA SER A 4 4.92 -2.53 -16.93
C SER A 4 5.71 -1.22 -16.96
N LEU A 5 6.29 -0.85 -15.83
CA LEU A 5 7.08 0.35 -15.63
C LEU A 5 8.53 -0.05 -15.37
N ASN A 6 9.43 0.33 -16.27
CA ASN A 6 10.86 0.05 -16.15
C ASN A 6 11.59 1.24 -15.51
N PHE A 7 12.19 1.02 -14.35
CA PHE A 7 12.98 2.00 -13.60
C PHE A 7 14.49 1.68 -13.62
N GLY A 8 14.97 1.02 -14.67
CA GLY A 8 16.34 0.56 -14.80
C GLY A 8 16.52 -0.83 -14.18
N GLU A 9 17.01 -0.87 -12.94
CA GLU A 9 17.21 -2.13 -12.20
C GLU A 9 15.93 -2.66 -11.54
N GLN A 10 14.87 -1.84 -11.50
CA GLN A 10 13.60 -2.14 -10.87
C GLN A 10 12.47 -2.21 -11.89
N LEU A 11 11.51 -3.11 -11.65
CA LEU A 11 10.31 -3.29 -12.46
C LEU A 11 9.06 -3.09 -11.59
N GLY A 12 8.19 -2.18 -12.01
CA GLY A 12 6.84 -2.03 -11.47
C GLY A 12 5.83 -2.69 -12.40
N ILE A 13 4.85 -3.41 -11.82
CA ILE A 13 3.67 -3.88 -12.56
C ILE A 13 2.46 -3.20 -11.94
N TYR A 14 1.71 -2.48 -12.77
CA TYR A 14 0.43 -1.90 -12.41
C TYR A 14 -0.68 -2.71 -13.07
N ASP A 15 -1.39 -3.53 -12.28
CA ASP A 15 -2.55 -4.30 -12.71
C ASP A 15 -3.77 -3.77 -11.96
N PHE A 16 -4.55 -2.94 -12.64
CA PHE A 16 -5.70 -2.29 -12.05
C PHE A 16 -6.93 -2.40 -12.96
N CYS A 17 -8.09 -2.60 -12.35
CA CYS A 17 -9.39 -2.60 -13.02
C CYS A 17 -10.33 -1.60 -12.35
N ASP A 18 -11.11 -0.85 -13.13
CA ASP A 18 -12.01 0.20 -12.62
C ASP A 18 -13.01 -0.33 -11.57
N GLU A 19 -13.42 -1.60 -11.69
CA GLU A 19 -14.38 -2.27 -10.80
C GLU A 19 -13.74 -2.93 -9.56
N GLN A 20 -12.47 -2.62 -9.26
CA GLN A 20 -11.74 -3.26 -8.16
C GLN A 20 -12.06 -2.67 -6.78
N TYR A 21 -12.47 -1.39 -6.73
CA TYR A 21 -12.85 -0.73 -5.47
C TYR A 21 -14.08 -1.39 -4.84
N PHE A 22 -13.99 -1.69 -3.54
CA PHE A 22 -15.05 -2.33 -2.74
C PHE A 22 -15.53 -3.69 -3.30
N SER A 23 -14.76 -4.30 -4.17
CA SER A 23 -15.15 -5.53 -4.86
C SER A 23 -15.04 -6.73 -3.92
N TRP A 24 -16.13 -7.48 -3.79
CA TRP A 24 -16.16 -8.74 -3.03
C TRP A 24 -15.49 -9.90 -3.76
N ILE A 25 -15.30 -9.78 -5.08
CA ILE A 25 -14.79 -10.85 -5.95
C ILE A 25 -13.39 -10.55 -6.51
N ARG A 26 -12.83 -9.38 -6.21
CA ARG A 26 -11.46 -8.99 -6.59
C ARG A 26 -10.67 -8.65 -5.34
N SER A 27 -9.72 -9.50 -4.99
CA SER A 27 -8.82 -9.23 -3.87
C SER A 27 -7.82 -8.13 -4.24
N PRO A 28 -7.49 -7.21 -3.31
CA PRO A 28 -6.33 -6.35 -3.48
C PRO A 28 -5.06 -7.20 -3.57
N ARG A 29 -4.12 -6.79 -4.43
CA ARG A 29 -2.87 -7.48 -4.65
C ARG A 29 -1.70 -6.50 -4.52
N LEU A 30 -0.82 -6.77 -3.56
CA LEU A 30 0.48 -6.13 -3.43
C LEU A 30 1.57 -7.20 -3.40
N LEU A 31 2.60 -7.04 -4.22
CA LEU A 31 3.75 -7.93 -4.25
C LEU A 31 5.02 -7.09 -4.36
N ILE A 32 5.87 -7.18 -3.36
CA ILE A 32 7.17 -6.52 -3.32
C ILE A 32 8.22 -7.62 -3.23
N ARG A 33 9.21 -7.59 -4.13
CA ARG A 33 10.33 -8.54 -4.16
C ARG A 33 11.63 -7.78 -4.24
N GLY A 34 12.61 -8.21 -3.47
CA GLY A 34 13.97 -7.73 -3.53
C GLY A 34 14.95 -8.78 -3.01
N GLU A 35 16.22 -8.43 -2.98
CA GLU A 35 17.29 -9.35 -2.58
C GLU A 35 17.12 -9.91 -1.16
N ARG A 36 16.49 -9.14 -0.26
CA ARG A 36 16.30 -9.52 1.14
C ARG A 36 15.09 -10.43 1.37
N GLY A 37 14.14 -10.47 0.43
CA GLY A 37 12.89 -11.21 0.61
C GLY A 37 11.72 -10.72 -0.22
N GLU A 38 10.53 -11.15 0.21
CA GLU A 38 9.25 -10.89 -0.44
C GLU A 38 8.20 -10.44 0.59
N ILE A 39 7.38 -9.47 0.21
CA ILE A 39 6.10 -9.18 0.84
C ILE A 39 5.01 -9.50 -0.18
N ASN A 40 4.12 -10.41 0.19
CA ASN A 40 3.03 -10.89 -0.63
C ASN A 40 1.71 -10.64 0.12
N ASN A 41 1.06 -9.52 -0.19
CA ASN A 41 -0.05 -8.97 0.58
C ASN A 41 0.35 -8.81 2.06
N ASN A 42 -0.16 -9.67 2.93
CA ASN A 42 0.14 -9.66 4.36
C ASN A 42 1.22 -10.68 4.74
N GLU A 43 1.69 -11.53 3.82
CA GLU A 43 2.76 -12.48 4.12
C GLU A 43 4.12 -11.84 3.89
N VAL A 44 5.00 -11.91 4.89
CA VAL A 44 6.37 -11.41 4.83
C VAL A 44 7.31 -12.60 4.94
N ARG A 45 8.28 -12.69 4.02
CA ARG A 45 9.34 -13.70 4.02
C ARG A 45 10.67 -13.05 3.73
N TYR A 46 11.66 -13.26 4.58
CA TYR A 46 12.99 -12.68 4.40
C TYR A 46 14.07 -13.54 5.04
N LEU A 47 15.33 -13.30 4.66
CA LEU A 47 16.49 -13.88 5.31
C LEU A 47 17.01 -12.92 6.37
N GLN A 48 16.97 -13.32 7.64
CA GLN A 48 17.58 -12.52 8.74
C GLN A 48 19.11 -12.53 8.62
N ASP A 49 19.66 -13.67 8.20
CA ASP A 49 21.04 -13.87 7.78
C ASP A 49 21.06 -14.92 6.65
N VAL A 50 22.25 -15.27 6.15
CA VAL A 50 22.43 -16.19 5.01
C VAL A 50 21.85 -17.60 5.20
N GLN A 51 21.48 -17.99 6.43
CA GLN A 51 20.97 -19.33 6.77
C GLN A 51 19.64 -19.30 7.54
N THR A 52 19.19 -18.14 8.02
CA THR A 52 17.99 -18.03 8.88
C THR A 52 16.80 -17.43 8.12
N PRO A 53 15.90 -18.26 7.57
CA PRO A 53 14.66 -17.78 6.95
C PRO A 53 13.62 -17.41 8.02
N ILE A 54 13.02 -16.24 7.86
CA ILE A 54 11.92 -15.76 8.69
C ILE A 54 10.67 -15.62 7.82
N SER A 55 9.54 -16.11 8.32
CA SER A 55 8.24 -15.93 7.70
C SER A 55 7.18 -15.62 8.75
N PHE A 56 6.36 -14.60 8.48
CA PHE A 56 5.23 -14.25 9.34
C PHE A 56 4.14 -13.56 8.52
N THR A 57 2.98 -13.34 9.15
CA THR A 57 1.86 -12.60 8.57
C THR A 57 1.69 -11.28 9.31
N LEU A 58 1.48 -10.19 8.57
CA LEU A 58 1.01 -8.93 9.10
C LEU A 58 -0.40 -9.11 9.65
N GLN A 59 -0.55 -9.01 10.97
CA GLN A 59 -1.82 -9.25 11.64
C GLN A 59 -2.54 -7.94 11.88
N ARG A 60 -3.70 -7.81 11.26
CA ARG A 60 -4.64 -6.73 11.57
C ARG A 60 -5.31 -7.03 12.91
N GLN A 61 -5.19 -6.09 13.85
CA GLN A 61 -5.89 -6.18 15.13
C GLN A 61 -7.05 -5.20 15.17
N ASN A 62 -8.28 -5.70 15.30
CA ASN A 62 -9.45 -4.86 15.59
C ASN A 62 -9.82 -4.95 17.07
N ALA A 63 -10.52 -3.92 17.55
CA ALA A 63 -11.29 -3.94 18.79
C ALA A 63 -12.68 -4.54 18.54
N GLY A 64 -13.37 -4.97 19.60
CA GLY A 64 -14.76 -5.41 19.51
C GLY A 64 -14.98 -6.83 18.98
N GLU A 65 -13.91 -7.60 18.77
CA GLU A 65 -13.99 -9.02 18.43
C GLU A 65 -14.23 -9.87 19.69
N ASN A 66 -15.08 -10.90 19.60
CA ASN A 66 -15.44 -11.80 20.71
C ASN A 66 -15.95 -11.05 21.96
N GLY A 67 -15.37 -11.31 23.14
CA GLY A 67 -15.72 -10.65 24.40
C GLY A 67 -15.08 -9.28 24.62
N ASN A 68 -14.46 -8.69 23.59
CA ASN A 68 -13.83 -7.38 23.69
C ASN A 68 -14.88 -6.25 23.76
N LEU A 69 -14.87 -5.47 24.85
CA LEU A 69 -15.84 -4.40 25.12
C LEU A 69 -15.34 -3.00 24.75
N GLU A 70 -14.25 -2.86 24.00
CA GLU A 70 -13.63 -1.55 23.71
C GLU A 70 -14.38 -0.77 22.61
N GLY A 71 -15.37 -1.38 21.94
CA GLY A 71 -16.00 -0.85 20.73
C GLY A 71 -15.38 -1.45 19.45
N TYR A 72 -15.89 -1.08 18.27
CA TYR A 72 -15.43 -1.66 16.99
C TYR A 72 -14.64 -0.63 16.17
N TYR A 73 -13.32 -0.80 16.12
CA TYR A 73 -12.39 0.04 15.36
C TYR A 73 -11.06 -0.71 15.12
N LEU A 74 -10.26 -0.24 14.16
CA LEU A 74 -8.90 -0.76 13.93
C LEU A 74 -7.96 -0.33 15.08
N LYS A 75 -7.29 -1.27 15.73
CA LYS A 75 -6.22 -0.94 16.70
C LYS A 75 -4.89 -0.64 16.00
N GLY A 76 -4.55 -1.46 15.00
CA GLY A 76 -3.29 -1.34 14.26
C GLY A 76 -2.92 -2.61 13.50
N ILE A 77 -1.68 -2.67 13.00
CA ILE A 77 -1.09 -3.82 12.31
C ILE A 77 0.16 -4.29 13.08
N LEU A 78 0.26 -5.59 13.33
CA LEU A 78 1.39 -6.25 13.96
C LEU A 78 2.27 -6.98 12.92
N ALA A 79 3.58 -6.84 13.05
CA ALA A 79 4.58 -7.68 12.40
C ALA A 79 5.23 -8.58 13.47
N GLY A 80 4.79 -9.83 13.56
CA GLY A 80 5.16 -10.69 14.69
C GLY A 80 4.66 -10.09 16.01
N SER A 81 5.58 -9.63 16.86
CA SER A 81 5.26 -8.98 18.14
C SER A 81 5.36 -7.45 18.12
N GLU A 82 5.68 -6.85 16.97
CA GLU A 82 5.92 -5.41 16.84
C GLU A 82 4.73 -4.69 16.19
N TRP A 83 4.28 -3.57 16.77
CA TRP A 83 3.28 -2.70 16.14
C TRP A 83 3.94 -1.83 15.07
N ILE A 84 3.86 -2.26 13.81
CA ILE A 84 4.35 -1.47 12.67
C ILE A 84 3.39 -0.35 12.27
N TYR A 85 2.13 -0.44 12.71
CA TYR A 85 1.15 0.62 12.56
C TYR A 85 0.19 0.63 13.75
N GLN A 86 -0.11 1.83 14.25
CA GLN A 86 -1.13 2.05 15.27
C GLN A 86 -2.11 3.10 14.77
N ASN A 87 -3.41 2.80 14.83
CA ASN A 87 -4.43 3.77 14.43
C ASN A 87 -4.40 4.98 15.37
N PRO A 88 -4.15 6.21 14.87
CA PRO A 88 -4.11 7.40 15.71
C PRO A 88 -5.51 7.90 16.11
N PHE A 89 -6.56 7.49 15.38
CA PHE A 89 -7.93 7.99 15.57
C PHE A 89 -8.80 7.08 16.44
N LYS A 90 -8.21 6.19 17.24
CA LYS A 90 -8.96 5.35 18.19
C LYS A 90 -9.71 6.24 19.19
N PRO A 91 -10.95 5.89 19.59
CA PRO A 91 -11.71 4.69 19.23
C PRO A 91 -12.70 4.89 18.06
N ALA A 92 -12.48 5.88 17.19
CA ALA A 92 -13.42 6.19 16.11
C ALA A 92 -13.58 4.98 15.16
N ARG A 93 -14.83 4.68 14.79
CA ARG A 93 -15.20 3.59 13.89
C ARG A 93 -15.01 4.03 12.43
N LEU A 94 -13.76 4.27 12.07
CA LEU A 94 -13.36 4.65 10.73
C LEU A 94 -12.88 3.41 9.95
N THR A 95 -13.24 3.35 8.68
CA THR A 95 -12.67 2.44 7.68
C THR A 95 -11.22 2.80 7.36
N ASP A 96 -10.49 1.93 6.64
CA ASP A 96 -9.10 2.20 6.27
C ASP A 96 -8.96 3.48 5.41
N ASP A 97 -9.89 3.69 4.47
CA ASP A 97 -9.95 4.91 3.64
C ASP A 97 -10.22 6.15 4.49
N GLU A 98 -11.16 6.08 5.44
CA GLU A 98 -11.46 7.20 6.34
C GLU A 98 -10.28 7.52 7.27
N ILE A 99 -9.54 6.50 7.72
CA ILE A 99 -8.31 6.69 8.50
C ILE A 99 -7.22 7.35 7.64
N ALA A 100 -7.07 6.95 6.38
CA ALA A 100 -6.13 7.58 5.45
C ALA A 100 -6.49 9.05 5.20
N ILE A 101 -7.77 9.35 4.95
CA ILE A 101 -8.29 10.72 4.78
C ILE A 101 -8.04 11.55 6.03
N ALA A 102 -8.38 11.04 7.22
CA ALA A 102 -8.14 11.73 8.48
C ALA A 102 -6.65 12.00 8.70
N THR A 103 -5.76 11.08 8.31
CA THR A 103 -4.31 11.26 8.34
C THR A 103 -3.87 12.40 7.41
N CYS A 104 -4.37 12.43 6.17
CA CYS A 104 -4.06 13.52 5.22
C CYS A 104 -4.49 14.88 5.78
N LEU A 105 -5.66 14.96 6.41
CA LEU A 105 -6.15 16.20 7.03
C LEU A 105 -5.29 16.63 8.24
N GLU A 106 -4.89 15.69 9.09
CA GLU A 106 -3.95 15.96 10.20
C GLU A 106 -2.62 16.50 9.67
N LYS A 107 -2.03 15.82 8.66
CA LYS A 107 -0.75 16.24 8.07
C LYS A 107 -0.84 17.57 7.33
N MET A 108 -1.98 17.89 6.74
CA MET A 108 -2.21 19.20 6.13
C MET A 108 -2.23 20.31 7.17
N ALA A 109 -2.84 20.08 8.35
CA ALA A 109 -2.76 21.05 9.45
C ALA A 109 -1.31 21.27 9.91
N VAL A 110 -0.54 20.19 10.09
CA VAL A 110 0.90 20.27 10.42
C VAL A 110 1.68 21.04 9.36
N TYR A 111 1.39 20.83 8.07
CA TYR A 111 2.02 21.59 6.99
C TYR A 111 1.71 23.09 7.07
N ILE A 112 0.44 23.45 7.32
CA ILE A 112 0.04 24.87 7.44
C ILE A 112 0.76 25.54 8.62
N ASP A 113 0.89 24.83 9.74
CA ASP A 113 1.43 25.40 10.98
C ASP A 113 2.97 25.39 11.01
N GLU A 114 3.60 24.33 10.51
CA GLU A 114 5.03 24.05 10.68
C GLU A 114 5.82 24.00 9.37
N GLY A 115 5.14 23.98 8.21
CA GLY A 115 5.78 23.82 6.89
C GLY A 115 6.32 22.40 6.62
N VAL A 116 5.97 21.42 7.45
CA VAL A 116 6.42 20.03 7.29
C VAL A 116 5.54 19.30 6.29
N GLU A 117 6.09 18.96 5.13
CA GLU A 117 5.41 18.17 4.10
C GLU A 117 5.45 16.67 4.44
N PHE A 118 4.35 15.96 4.17
CA PHE A 118 4.30 14.48 4.29
C PHE A 118 4.23 13.77 2.93
N TYR A 119 3.57 14.39 1.95
CA TYR A 119 3.45 13.93 0.56
C TYR A 119 3.35 15.19 -0.31
N GLY A 120 4.48 15.58 -0.89
CA GLY A 120 4.66 16.88 -1.52
C GLY A 120 4.12 16.96 -2.95
N LEU A 121 4.05 18.17 -3.50
CA LEU A 121 3.60 18.40 -4.88
C LEU A 121 4.46 17.65 -5.90
N ALA A 122 5.78 17.58 -5.68
CA ALA A 122 6.70 16.92 -6.61
C ALA A 122 6.40 15.42 -6.73
N GLU A 123 6.19 14.73 -5.61
CA GLU A 123 5.84 13.30 -5.57
C GLU A 123 4.46 13.07 -6.20
N ALA A 124 3.46 13.85 -5.79
CA ALA A 124 2.11 13.77 -6.35
C ALA A 124 2.09 14.03 -7.88
N SER A 125 2.89 14.98 -8.36
CA SER A 125 2.99 15.28 -9.79
C SER A 125 3.67 14.14 -10.55
N GLN A 126 4.68 13.51 -9.96
CA GLN A 126 5.35 12.34 -10.55
C GLN A 126 4.38 11.16 -10.68
N ASP A 127 3.59 10.88 -9.64
CA ASP A 127 2.59 9.80 -9.67
C ASP A 127 1.50 10.06 -10.71
N HIS A 128 1.04 11.32 -10.81
CA HIS A 128 0.09 11.71 -11.86
C HIS A 128 0.71 11.58 -13.26
N TYR A 129 1.96 11.99 -13.43
CA TYR A 129 2.68 11.84 -14.70
C TYR A 129 2.78 10.36 -15.12
N LEU A 130 3.10 9.45 -14.19
CA LEU A 130 3.10 8.01 -14.48
C LEU A 130 1.72 7.52 -14.94
N SER A 131 0.64 7.99 -14.32
CA SER A 131 -0.72 7.67 -14.74
C SER A 131 -1.01 8.11 -16.17
N LEU A 132 -0.60 9.33 -16.54
CA LEU A 132 -0.78 9.86 -17.91
C LEU A 132 0.00 9.04 -18.94
N ILE A 133 1.26 8.69 -18.65
CA ILE A 133 2.08 7.88 -19.56
C ILE A 133 1.50 6.46 -19.74
N ILE A 134 0.95 5.86 -18.68
CA ILE A 134 0.23 4.59 -18.78
C ILE A 134 -0.98 4.71 -19.72
N GLN A 135 -1.77 5.78 -19.58
CA GLN A 135 -2.94 6.02 -20.45
C GLN A 135 -2.54 6.25 -21.92
N GLU A 136 -1.47 7.01 -22.15
CA GLU A 136 -0.94 7.27 -23.48
C GLU A 136 -0.45 5.96 -24.15
N ALA A 137 0.30 5.13 -23.42
CA ALA A 137 0.79 3.84 -23.92
C ALA A 137 -0.36 2.89 -24.32
N LEU A 138 -1.48 2.89 -23.59
CA LEU A 138 -2.66 2.10 -23.95
C LEU A 138 -3.33 2.61 -25.23
N SER A 139 -3.39 3.94 -25.37
CA SER A 139 -4.02 4.60 -26.52
C SER A 139 -3.21 4.40 -27.81
N ALA A 140 -1.89 4.25 -27.70
CA ALA A 140 -1.00 3.99 -28.84
C ALA A 140 -1.10 2.56 -29.41
N GLY A 141 -1.77 1.63 -28.71
CA GLY A 141 -1.88 0.23 -29.09
C GLY A 141 -0.66 -0.62 -28.67
N PRO A 142 -0.74 -1.96 -28.77
CA PRO A 142 0.33 -2.84 -28.32
C PRO A 142 1.61 -2.63 -29.15
N GLN A 143 2.70 -2.26 -28.47
CA GLN A 143 4.04 -2.30 -29.05
C GLN A 143 4.36 -3.77 -29.36
N THR A 144 4.54 -4.10 -30.63
CA THR A 144 4.91 -5.45 -31.05
C THR A 144 6.28 -5.78 -30.45
N PRO A 145 6.46 -6.89 -29.72
CA PRO A 145 7.79 -7.28 -29.26
C PRO A 145 8.67 -7.44 -30.51
N MET A 146 9.75 -6.66 -30.63
CA MET A 146 10.80 -7.00 -31.58
C MET A 146 11.34 -8.36 -31.15
N GLY A 147 11.10 -9.37 -31.99
CA GLY A 147 11.50 -10.75 -31.74
C GLY A 147 13.01 -10.85 -31.47
N LEU A 148 13.35 -11.73 -30.53
CA LEU A 148 14.65 -12.41 -30.50
C LEU A 148 14.51 -13.74 -31.25
#